data_AF-A0A2P6UZL7-F1
#
_entry.id   AF-A0A2P6UZL7-F1
#
_cell.length_a   1.000
_cell.length_b   1.000
_cell.length_c   1.000
_cell.angle_alpha   90.00
_cell.angle_beta   90.00
_cell.angle_gamma   90.00
#
_symmetry.space_group_name_H-M   'P 1'
#
loop_
_entity.id
_entity.type
_entity.pdbx_description
1 polymer ?
#
loop_
_entity_poly.entity_id
_entity_poly.type
_entity_poly.pdbx_seq_one_letter_code
_entity_poly.pdbx_strand_id
1 'polypeptide(L)'
;MWWYQYAQRHGYSYFRIVDTVPHTDEDPFGRAHSACFYTWHKIVALKHLLPLLPQCELLTVIDSDTKVANQSIPVLDALVRDFNFTGPSMIAMSSEPDAPHNYVHSPIENKAVLNQNTGFVAVRNRPRAAEIIMQWLSCSRRDSSQSCEECLHGWPCEQCAWAKYIRPTLLPSEYTVLPCTHFNSWPGAGAHLVGPNCDARGGLVVQHYWTAKNVAAEHFEQELDKDPLVRQQLLAQVSEEKGTLIKMGPEDTKRVFGLA
;
A
#
# COMPACT_ATOMS: atom_id res chain seq x y z
N MET A 1 -6.17 4.38 13.33
CA MET A 1 -5.69 5.39 14.30
C MET A 1 -4.18 5.63 14.18
N TRP A 2 -3.34 4.60 14.16
CA TRP A 2 -1.88 4.73 14.05
C TRP A 2 -1.38 5.64 12.91
N TRP A 3 -1.87 5.40 11.70
CA TRP A 3 -1.51 6.18 10.52
C TRP A 3 -2.08 7.60 10.50
N TYR A 4 -3.20 7.85 11.18
CA TYR A 4 -3.77 9.20 11.33
C TYR A 4 -2.86 10.08 12.19
N GLN A 5 -2.41 9.58 13.35
CA GLN A 5 -1.49 10.33 14.23
C GLN A 5 -0.15 10.60 13.56
N TYR A 6 0.35 9.58 12.87
CA TYR A 6 1.57 9.71 12.08
C TYR A 6 1.42 10.80 11.01
N ALA A 7 0.29 10.80 10.31
CA ALA A 7 0.00 11.81 9.30
C ALA A 7 -0.05 13.22 9.91
N GLN A 8 -0.78 13.41 11.02
CA GLN A 8 -0.81 14.68 11.74
C GLN A 8 0.58 15.15 12.17
N ARG A 9 1.40 14.25 12.73
CA ARG A 9 2.75 14.56 13.22
C ARG A 9 3.67 15.11 12.13
N HIS A 10 3.54 14.59 10.91
CA HIS A 10 4.41 14.92 9.78
C HIS A 10 3.75 15.86 8.76
N GLY A 11 2.56 16.38 9.06
CA GLY A 11 1.80 17.25 8.17
C GLY A 11 1.33 16.56 6.90
N TYR A 12 1.03 15.26 6.96
CA TYR A 12 0.33 14.53 5.91
C TYR A 12 -1.20 14.63 6.12
N SER A 13 -1.96 14.88 5.08
CA SER A 13 -3.41 14.66 5.01
C SER A 13 -3.68 13.16 5.01
N TYR A 14 -4.66 12.70 5.77
CA TYR A 14 -5.03 11.29 5.89
C TYR A 14 -6.47 11.03 5.44
N PHE A 15 -6.67 9.94 4.71
CA PHE A 15 -7.96 9.48 4.22
C PHE A 15 -8.12 8.01 4.62
N ARG A 16 -9.20 7.71 5.34
CA ARG A 16 -9.63 6.33 5.51
C ARG A 16 -10.61 6.01 4.40
N ILE A 17 -10.22 5.08 3.52
CA ILE A 17 -11.09 4.57 2.47
C ILE A 17 -11.87 3.42 3.07
N VAL A 18 -13.18 3.51 2.96
CA VAL A 18 -14.10 2.44 3.35
C VAL A 18 -14.84 2.07 2.09
N ASP A 19 -14.55 0.89 1.59
CA ASP A 19 -15.26 0.36 0.45
C ASP A 19 -16.61 -0.20 0.89
N THR A 20 -17.67 0.39 0.35
CA THR A 20 -19.05 -0.02 0.60
C THR A 20 -19.69 -0.67 -0.63
N VAL A 21 -18.91 -0.89 -1.70
CA VAL A 21 -19.41 -1.51 -2.92
C VAL A 21 -19.71 -2.98 -2.62
N PRO A 22 -20.94 -3.44 -2.81
CA PRO A 22 -21.27 -4.84 -2.60
C PRO A 22 -20.60 -5.68 -3.70
N HIS A 23 -20.07 -6.86 -3.34
CA HIS A 23 -19.51 -7.80 -4.31
C HIS A 23 -20.64 -8.42 -5.14
N THR A 24 -21.04 -7.71 -6.20
CA THR A 24 -22.11 -8.11 -7.11
C THR A 24 -21.63 -8.14 -8.56
N ASP A 25 -22.44 -8.73 -9.42
CA ASP A 25 -22.20 -8.73 -10.86
C ASP A 25 -22.30 -7.35 -11.52
N GLU A 26 -22.71 -6.33 -10.79
CA GLU A 26 -22.83 -4.96 -11.31
C GLU A 26 -21.55 -4.15 -11.13
N ASP A 27 -20.59 -4.65 -10.35
CA ASP A 27 -19.32 -3.97 -10.16
C ASP A 27 -18.49 -3.99 -11.46
N PRO A 28 -18.12 -2.82 -12.02
CA PRO A 28 -17.26 -2.74 -13.21
C PRO A 28 -15.86 -3.36 -13.00
N PHE A 29 -15.43 -3.57 -11.76
CA PHE A 29 -14.20 -4.24 -11.34
C PHE A 29 -14.45 -5.66 -10.78
N GLY A 30 -15.70 -6.13 -10.82
CA GLY A 30 -16.16 -7.40 -10.26
C GLY A 30 -15.75 -8.66 -11.02
N ARG A 31 -14.72 -8.63 -11.89
CA ARG A 31 -14.14 -9.88 -12.44
C ARG A 31 -13.36 -10.65 -11.37
N ALA A 32 -12.92 -9.97 -10.33
CA ALA A 32 -12.22 -10.60 -9.22
C ALA A 32 -13.14 -11.61 -8.50
N HIS A 33 -12.61 -12.81 -8.24
CA HIS A 33 -13.25 -13.77 -7.36
C HIS A 33 -13.42 -13.18 -5.96
N SER A 34 -14.37 -13.69 -5.17
CA SER A 34 -14.67 -13.17 -3.82
C SER A 34 -13.45 -13.10 -2.89
N ALA A 35 -12.52 -14.05 -3.03
CA ALA A 35 -11.27 -14.07 -2.27
C ALA A 35 -10.28 -12.93 -2.62
N CYS A 36 -10.41 -12.34 -3.81
CA CYS A 36 -9.56 -11.26 -4.32
C CYS A 36 -10.30 -9.91 -4.40
N PHE A 37 -11.62 -9.89 -4.26
CA PHE A 37 -12.44 -8.71 -4.51
C PHE A 37 -11.95 -7.47 -3.75
N TYR A 38 -11.84 -7.57 -2.42
CA TYR A 38 -11.42 -6.43 -1.59
C TYR A 38 -9.98 -6.00 -1.82
N THR A 39 -9.09 -6.93 -2.21
CA THR A 39 -7.70 -6.59 -2.45
C THR A 39 -7.56 -5.81 -3.77
N TRP A 40 -8.38 -6.10 -4.79
CA TRP A 40 -8.44 -5.30 -6.02
C TRP A 40 -8.99 -3.87 -5.81
N HIS A 41 -9.83 -3.66 -4.80
CA HIS A 41 -10.41 -2.35 -4.51
C HIS A 41 -9.39 -1.36 -3.95
N LYS A 42 -8.22 -1.82 -3.48
CA LYS A 42 -7.08 -0.93 -3.19
C LYS A 42 -6.55 -0.23 -4.45
N ILE A 43 -6.63 -0.88 -5.61
CA ILE A 43 -6.23 -0.29 -6.90
C ILE A 43 -7.31 0.67 -7.43
N VAL A 44 -8.58 0.34 -7.17
CA VAL A 44 -9.71 1.26 -7.42
C VAL A 44 -9.54 2.54 -6.59
N ALA A 45 -9.21 2.40 -5.30
CA ALA A 45 -8.87 3.50 -4.41
C ALA A 45 -7.72 4.36 -4.95
N LEU A 46 -6.60 3.75 -5.37
CA LEU A 46 -5.49 4.47 -6.01
C LEU A 46 -5.95 5.28 -7.22
N LYS A 47 -6.76 4.70 -8.10
CA LYS A 47 -7.35 5.43 -9.25
C LYS A 47 -8.13 6.67 -8.80
N HIS A 48 -8.96 6.56 -7.76
CA HIS A 48 -9.76 7.69 -7.27
C HIS A 48 -8.90 8.78 -6.62
N LEU A 49 -7.72 8.42 -6.11
CA LEU A 49 -6.77 9.36 -5.52
C LEU A 49 -5.81 9.98 -6.55
N LEU A 50 -5.68 9.42 -7.77
CA LEU A 50 -4.83 9.98 -8.83
C LEU A 50 -5.04 11.49 -9.11
N PRO A 51 -6.27 12.06 -9.09
CA PRO A 51 -6.46 13.50 -9.29
C PRO A 51 -5.82 14.38 -8.20
N LEU A 52 -5.48 13.81 -7.04
CA LEU A 52 -4.76 14.50 -5.96
C LEU A 52 -3.25 14.47 -6.17
N LEU A 53 -2.76 13.58 -7.02
CA LEU A 53 -1.34 13.40 -7.27
C LEU A 53 -0.65 14.69 -7.77
N PRO A 54 -1.25 15.53 -8.65
CA PRO A 54 -0.71 16.86 -9.00
C PRO A 54 -0.44 17.80 -7.82
N GLN A 55 -1.13 17.58 -6.70
CA GLN A 55 -1.14 18.43 -5.52
C GLN A 55 -0.25 17.85 -4.40
N CYS A 56 0.34 16.68 -4.60
CA CYS A 56 1.10 15.94 -3.60
C CYS A 56 2.44 15.47 -4.16
N GLU A 57 3.50 15.57 -3.36
CA GLU A 57 4.81 15.00 -3.75
C GLU A 57 4.79 13.45 -3.73
N LEU A 58 3.99 12.89 -2.83
CA LEU A 58 3.84 11.48 -2.58
C LEU A 58 2.38 11.17 -2.28
N LEU A 59 1.85 10.14 -2.93
CA LEU A 59 0.59 9.49 -2.61
C LEU A 59 0.92 8.08 -2.13
N THR A 60 0.44 7.69 -0.96
CA THR A 60 0.65 6.33 -0.46
C THR A 60 -0.69 5.66 -0.21
N VAL A 61 -0.80 4.40 -0.62
CA VAL A 61 -1.86 3.48 -0.19
C VAL A 61 -1.24 2.36 0.63
N ILE A 62 -1.91 2.03 1.72
CA ILE A 62 -1.46 1.04 2.69
C ILE A 62 -2.62 0.11 3.05
N ASP A 63 -2.30 -1.15 3.34
CA ASP A 63 -3.29 -2.10 3.84
C ASP A 63 -3.64 -1.79 5.29
N SER A 64 -4.90 -2.07 5.66
CA SER A 64 -5.43 -1.87 7.02
C SER A 64 -4.74 -2.69 8.13
N ASP A 65 -4.02 -3.76 7.78
CA ASP A 65 -3.21 -4.60 8.67
C ASP A 65 -1.73 -4.15 8.72
N THR A 66 -1.47 -2.90 8.34
CA THR A 66 -0.16 -2.25 8.51
C THR A 66 -0.20 -1.18 9.61
N LYS A 67 0.97 -0.94 10.20
CA LYS A 67 1.22 0.24 11.04
C LYS A 67 2.58 0.85 10.70
N VAL A 68 2.76 2.10 11.09
CA VAL A 68 4.11 2.68 11.12
C VAL A 68 4.90 1.97 12.22
N ALA A 69 6.15 1.62 11.98
CA ALA A 69 7.01 1.02 13.01
C ALA A 69 7.68 2.09 13.87
N ASN A 70 8.08 3.22 13.26
CA ASN A 70 8.71 4.35 13.94
C ASN A 70 8.00 5.67 13.61
N GLN A 71 7.26 6.19 14.59
CA GLN A 71 6.50 7.45 14.48
C GLN A 71 7.38 8.68 14.19
N SER A 72 8.69 8.63 14.44
CA SER A 72 9.59 9.76 14.27
C SER A 72 10.24 9.84 12.88
N ILE A 73 10.10 8.82 12.03
CA ILE A 73 10.71 8.78 10.69
C ILE A 73 9.65 9.16 9.64
N PRO A 74 9.79 10.31 8.93
CA PRO A 74 8.92 10.62 7.80
C PRO A 74 9.17 9.64 6.65
N VAL A 75 8.10 9.10 6.08
CA VAL A 75 8.10 8.08 5.02
C VAL A 75 8.75 8.66 3.76
N LEU A 76 8.40 9.90 3.41
CA LEU A 76 9.02 10.58 2.27
C LEU A 76 10.54 10.70 2.45
N ASP A 77 11.00 11.08 3.65
CA ASP A 77 12.42 11.22 3.95
C ASP A 77 13.14 9.87 3.86
N ALA A 78 12.56 8.80 4.41
CA ALA A 78 13.12 7.45 4.28
C ALA A 78 13.19 7.02 2.81
N LEU A 79 12.12 7.22 2.03
CA LEU A 79 12.09 6.88 0.61
C LEU A 79 13.15 7.64 -0.21
N VAL A 80 13.29 8.94 0.01
CA VAL A 80 14.25 9.77 -0.72
C VAL A 80 15.68 9.53 -0.25
N ARG A 81 15.95 9.60 1.05
CA ARG A 81 17.30 9.53 1.63
C ARG A 81 17.90 8.13 1.52
N ASP A 82 17.12 7.10 1.86
CA ASP A 82 17.66 5.75 2.05
C ASP A 82 17.53 4.89 0.78
N PHE A 83 16.53 5.19 -0.08
CA PHE A 83 16.22 4.38 -1.26
C PHE A 83 16.27 5.13 -2.58
N ASN A 84 16.72 6.38 -2.56
CA ASN A 84 16.81 7.24 -3.73
C ASN A 84 15.52 7.22 -4.57
N PHE A 85 14.35 7.28 -3.92
CA PHE A 85 13.05 7.38 -4.57
C PHE A 85 12.85 8.78 -5.16
N THR A 86 13.74 9.14 -6.08
CA THR A 86 13.89 10.45 -6.69
C THR A 86 13.81 10.34 -8.23
N GLY A 87 13.92 11.48 -8.92
CA GLY A 87 14.06 11.53 -10.39
C GLY A 87 13.02 10.72 -11.16
N PRO A 88 13.40 9.60 -11.81
CA PRO A 88 12.52 8.79 -12.68
C PRO A 88 11.66 7.75 -11.95
N SER A 89 11.95 7.42 -10.68
CA SER A 89 11.19 6.39 -9.97
C SER A 89 9.83 6.92 -9.55
N MET A 90 8.78 6.18 -9.90
CA MET A 90 7.38 6.59 -9.77
C MET A 90 6.61 5.78 -8.76
N ILE A 91 6.95 4.50 -8.63
CA ILE A 91 6.26 3.58 -7.73
C ILE A 91 7.29 2.87 -6.88
N ALA A 92 7.09 2.89 -5.56
CA ALA A 92 7.89 2.14 -4.62
C ALA A 92 7.00 1.17 -3.83
N MET A 93 7.44 -0.08 -3.76
CA MET A 93 6.80 -1.14 -3.00
C MET A 93 7.87 -2.04 -2.39
N SER A 94 7.55 -2.61 -1.24
CA SER A 94 8.44 -3.49 -0.51
C SER A 94 8.61 -4.84 -1.19
N SER A 95 9.75 -5.50 -1.01
CA SER A 95 9.92 -6.89 -1.38
C SER A 95 9.15 -7.79 -0.41
N GLU A 96 8.69 -8.93 -0.90
CA GLU A 96 8.32 -10.05 -0.04
C GLU A 96 9.55 -10.59 0.73
N PRO A 97 9.35 -11.35 1.82
CA PRO A 97 10.42 -12.11 2.46
C PRO A 97 11.08 -13.10 1.50
N ASP A 98 12.36 -13.38 1.71
CA ASP A 98 13.11 -14.36 0.93
C ASP A 98 12.68 -15.78 1.28
N ALA A 99 11.64 -16.23 0.57
CA ALA A 99 11.12 -17.58 0.63
C ALA A 99 10.88 -18.12 -0.78
N PRO A 100 11.05 -19.43 -1.04
CA PRO A 100 10.98 -19.98 -2.40
C PRO A 100 9.71 -19.64 -3.19
N HIS A 101 8.56 -19.51 -2.51
CA HIS A 101 7.28 -19.19 -3.14
C HIS A 101 7.08 -17.71 -3.46
N ASN A 102 7.97 -16.82 -2.98
CA ASN A 102 7.91 -15.38 -3.22
C ASN A 102 8.72 -14.94 -4.44
N TYR A 103 9.38 -15.86 -5.12
CA TYR A 103 10.14 -15.57 -6.34
C TYR A 103 9.26 -15.64 -7.59
N VAL A 104 9.43 -14.65 -8.46
CA VAL A 104 8.84 -14.61 -9.80
C VAL A 104 9.93 -14.45 -10.85
N HIS A 105 9.71 -14.98 -12.05
CA HIS A 105 10.66 -14.77 -13.14
C HIS A 105 10.53 -13.34 -13.68
N SER A 106 11.62 -12.57 -13.63
CA SER A 106 11.71 -11.27 -14.29
C SER A 106 12.19 -11.47 -15.73
N PRO A 107 11.38 -11.17 -16.75
CA PRO A 107 11.82 -11.27 -18.14
C PRO A 107 12.87 -10.20 -18.48
N ILE A 108 12.88 -9.08 -17.76
CA ILE A 108 13.85 -7.99 -17.94
C ILE A 108 15.23 -8.40 -17.41
N GLU A 109 15.27 -9.00 -16.21
CA GLU A 109 16.52 -9.40 -15.58
C GLU A 109 16.94 -10.84 -15.94
N ASN A 110 16.08 -11.56 -16.67
CA ASN A 110 16.24 -12.96 -17.06
C ASN A 110 16.63 -13.89 -15.88
N LYS A 111 16.02 -13.67 -14.71
CA LYS A 111 16.27 -14.44 -13.48
C LYS A 111 15.07 -14.41 -12.55
N ALA A 112 15.09 -15.29 -11.55
CA ALA A 112 14.14 -15.21 -10.44
C ALA A 112 14.45 -13.96 -9.59
N VAL A 113 13.42 -13.17 -9.31
CA VAL A 113 13.49 -12.00 -8.44
C VAL A 113 12.40 -12.11 -7.38
N LEU A 114 12.63 -11.51 -6.21
CA LEU A 114 11.57 -11.41 -5.21
C LEU A 114 10.41 -10.58 -5.77
N ASN A 115 9.21 -11.07 -5.48
CA ASN A 115 7.99 -10.33 -5.72
C ASN A 115 7.93 -9.11 -4.79
N GLN A 116 7.12 -8.12 -5.16
CA GLN A 116 6.84 -6.97 -4.33
C GLN A 116 5.51 -7.16 -3.62
N ASN A 117 5.46 -6.78 -2.35
CA ASN A 117 4.25 -6.78 -1.54
C ASN A 117 3.46 -5.48 -1.79
N THR A 118 2.16 -5.59 -1.99
CA THR A 118 1.27 -4.45 -2.32
C THR A 118 0.61 -3.81 -1.10
N GLY A 119 0.95 -4.26 0.12
CA GLY A 119 0.42 -3.69 1.36
C GLY A 119 0.96 -2.30 1.70
N PHE A 120 2.00 -1.85 0.99
CA PHE A 120 2.49 -0.48 1.00
C PHE A 120 2.87 -0.07 -0.41
N VAL A 121 2.13 0.86 -1.01
CA VAL A 121 2.38 1.39 -2.36
C VAL A 121 2.59 2.90 -2.26
N ALA A 122 3.80 3.34 -2.58
CA ALA A 122 4.16 4.76 -2.66
C ALA A 122 4.23 5.19 -4.13
N VAL A 123 3.55 6.28 -4.48
CA VAL A 123 3.40 6.79 -5.85
C VAL A 123 3.80 8.26 -5.90
N ARG A 124 4.65 8.63 -6.86
CA ARG A 124 5.02 10.04 -7.11
C ARG A 124 4.25 10.63 -8.26
N ASN A 125 4.11 11.95 -8.22
CA ASN A 125 3.45 12.72 -9.26
C ASN A 125 4.21 12.72 -10.57
N ARG A 126 3.85 11.79 -11.45
CA ARG A 126 4.32 11.69 -12.83
C ARG A 126 3.17 11.25 -13.74
N PRO A 127 3.07 11.78 -14.98
CA PRO A 127 2.03 11.36 -15.93
C PRO A 127 1.98 9.83 -16.12
N ARG A 128 3.15 9.21 -16.24
CA ARG A 128 3.30 7.77 -16.42
C ARG A 128 2.84 6.95 -15.20
N ALA A 129 2.84 7.49 -13.99
CA ALA A 129 2.33 6.79 -12.80
C ALA A 129 0.82 6.49 -12.91
N ALA A 130 0.05 7.44 -13.45
CA ALA A 130 -1.38 7.25 -13.69
C ALA A 130 -1.65 6.15 -14.72
N GLU A 131 -0.85 6.09 -15.79
CA GLU A 131 -0.95 5.03 -16.80
C GLU A 131 -0.68 3.65 -16.19
N ILE A 132 0.33 3.53 -15.34
CA ILE A 132 0.67 2.26 -14.67
C ILE A 132 -0.48 1.80 -13.77
N ILE A 133 -1.06 2.70 -12.97
CA ILE A 133 -2.20 2.38 -12.10
C ILE A 133 -3.42 1.97 -12.94
N MET A 134 -3.67 2.63 -14.07
CA MET A 134 -4.76 2.27 -14.96
C MET A 134 -4.53 0.93 -15.66
N GLN A 135 -3.29 0.60 -16.03
CA GLN A 135 -2.90 -0.70 -16.57
C GLN A 135 -3.03 -1.81 -15.52
N TRP A 136 -2.74 -1.50 -14.26
CA TRP A 136 -2.95 -2.44 -13.17
C TRP A 136 -4.44 -2.73 -12.97
N LEU A 137 -5.26 -1.68 -12.94
CA LEU A 137 -6.70 -1.79 -12.78
C LEU A 137 -7.38 -2.49 -13.96
N SER A 138 -6.85 -2.38 -15.18
CA SER A 138 -7.43 -3.06 -16.33
C SER A 138 -7.42 -4.58 -16.23
N CYS A 139 -6.63 -5.18 -15.33
CA CYS A 139 -6.72 -6.61 -15.07
C CYS A 139 -8.10 -7.03 -14.52
N SER A 140 -8.73 -6.25 -13.64
CA SER A 140 -10.03 -6.60 -13.01
C SER A 140 -11.25 -6.00 -13.70
N ARG A 141 -11.04 -5.13 -14.69
CA ARG A 141 -12.12 -4.50 -15.46
C ARG A 141 -12.83 -5.49 -16.39
N ARG A 142 -14.17 -5.46 -16.36
CA ARG A 142 -15.04 -6.26 -17.25
C ARG A 142 -14.83 -5.99 -18.74
N ASP A 143 -14.55 -4.74 -19.09
CA ASP A 143 -14.40 -4.27 -20.48
C ASP A 143 -12.96 -4.34 -21.01
N SER A 144 -12.03 -4.89 -20.23
CA SER A 144 -10.62 -4.98 -20.59
C SER A 144 -10.29 -6.23 -21.40
N SER A 145 -9.49 -6.05 -22.46
CA SER A 145 -8.90 -7.14 -23.25
C SER A 145 -7.65 -7.77 -22.61
N GLN A 146 -7.14 -7.21 -21.50
CA GLN A 146 -5.96 -7.72 -20.82
C GLN A 146 -6.29 -9.03 -20.08
N SER A 147 -5.48 -10.07 -20.32
CA SER A 147 -5.67 -11.40 -19.74
C SER A 147 -4.84 -11.59 -18.46
N CYS A 148 -5.35 -11.14 -17.32
CA CYS A 148 -4.75 -11.36 -16.00
C CYS A 148 -5.50 -12.44 -15.18
N GLU A 149 -6.14 -13.40 -15.84
CA GLU A 149 -7.14 -14.28 -15.21
C GLU A 149 -6.64 -15.07 -14.00
N GLU A 150 -5.42 -15.57 -14.07
CA GLU A 150 -4.81 -16.27 -12.94
C GLU A 150 -4.69 -15.38 -11.68
N CYS A 151 -4.58 -14.07 -11.86
CA CYS A 151 -4.50 -13.10 -10.77
C CYS A 151 -5.88 -12.56 -10.34
N LEU A 152 -6.97 -12.90 -11.06
CA LEU A 152 -8.33 -12.57 -10.64
C LEU A 152 -8.91 -13.61 -9.68
N HIS A 153 -8.43 -14.85 -9.81
CA HIS A 153 -8.89 -15.99 -9.03
C HIS A 153 -7.82 -16.53 -8.05
N GLY A 154 -6.54 -16.30 -8.33
CA GLY A 154 -5.42 -16.81 -7.55
C GLY A 154 -4.83 -15.78 -6.61
N TRP A 155 -4.54 -16.20 -5.38
CA TRP A 155 -3.69 -15.43 -4.46
C TRP A 155 -2.27 -15.27 -5.06
N PRO A 156 -1.60 -14.10 -4.94
CA PRO A 156 -1.98 -12.91 -4.18
C PRO A 156 -2.72 -11.82 -4.98
N CYS A 157 -3.62 -12.20 -5.90
CA CYS A 157 -4.59 -11.29 -6.50
C CYS A 157 -3.97 -10.10 -7.28
N GLU A 158 -4.24 -8.86 -6.91
CA GLU A 158 -3.65 -7.65 -7.51
C GLU A 158 -2.11 -7.64 -7.42
N GLN A 159 -1.52 -8.26 -6.40
CA GLN A 159 -0.07 -8.42 -6.30
C GLN A 159 0.47 -9.41 -7.34
N CYS A 160 -0.27 -10.47 -7.65
CA CYS A 160 0.05 -11.34 -8.78
C CYS A 160 0.06 -10.54 -10.08
N ALA A 161 -0.94 -9.68 -10.26
CA ALA A 161 -1.06 -8.86 -11.46
C ALA A 161 0.11 -7.88 -11.60
N TRP A 162 0.49 -7.22 -10.50
CA TRP A 162 1.68 -6.38 -10.46
C TRP A 162 2.91 -7.13 -10.95
N ALA A 163 3.18 -8.29 -10.34
CA ALA A 163 4.37 -9.08 -10.59
C ALA A 163 4.50 -9.55 -12.04
N LYS A 164 3.40 -10.03 -12.61
CA LYS A 164 3.39 -10.75 -13.89
C LYS A 164 3.05 -9.89 -15.09
N TYR A 165 2.27 -8.83 -14.91
CA TYR A 165 1.72 -8.06 -16.03
C TYR A 165 2.09 -6.57 -16.00
N ILE A 166 2.42 -6.01 -14.84
CA ILE A 166 2.71 -4.58 -14.71
C ILE A 166 4.21 -4.33 -14.60
N ARG A 167 4.89 -4.87 -13.57
CA ARG A 167 6.34 -4.71 -13.38
C ARG A 167 7.15 -5.07 -14.62
N PRO A 168 6.82 -6.12 -15.41
CA PRO A 168 7.55 -6.45 -16.63
C PRO A 168 7.48 -5.41 -17.75
N THR A 169 6.55 -4.44 -17.68
CA THR A 169 6.44 -3.36 -18.67
C THR A 169 7.19 -2.09 -18.24
N LEU A 170 7.77 -2.09 -17.04
CA LEU A 170 8.48 -0.95 -16.46
C LEU A 170 9.99 -1.06 -16.69
N LEU A 171 10.63 0.06 -16.98
CA LEU A 171 12.08 0.16 -16.92
C LEU A 171 12.55 0.04 -15.46
N PRO A 172 13.73 -0.54 -15.19
CA PRO A 172 14.28 -0.61 -13.83
C PRO A 172 14.38 0.74 -13.10
N SER A 173 14.44 1.85 -13.84
CA SER A 173 14.46 3.21 -13.28
C SER A 173 13.08 3.76 -12.89
N GLU A 174 11.99 3.14 -13.33
CA GLU A 174 10.61 3.63 -13.11
C GLU A 174 10.02 3.15 -11.78
N TYR A 175 10.64 2.18 -11.12
CA TYR A 175 10.19 1.65 -9.84
C TYR A 175 11.33 1.43 -8.85
N THR A 176 10.99 1.43 -7.56
CA THR A 176 11.93 1.15 -6.47
C THR A 176 11.43 -0.05 -5.67
N VAL A 177 12.30 -1.05 -5.50
CA VAL A 177 12.04 -2.17 -4.58
C VAL A 177 12.56 -1.79 -3.21
N LEU A 178 11.65 -1.65 -2.25
CA LEU A 178 12.00 -1.33 -0.86
C LEU A 178 12.30 -2.64 -0.11
N PRO A 179 13.24 -2.66 0.84
CA PRO A 179 13.54 -3.89 1.58
C PRO A 179 12.41 -4.24 2.56
N CYS A 180 12.13 -5.53 2.71
CA CYS A 180 11.15 -6.03 3.67
C CYS A 180 11.50 -5.61 5.12
N THR A 181 12.79 -5.55 5.48
CA THR A 181 13.29 -5.02 6.77
C THR A 181 12.86 -3.59 7.10
N HIS A 182 12.40 -2.81 6.12
CA HIS A 182 11.97 -1.43 6.35
C HIS A 182 10.46 -1.27 6.18
N PHE A 183 9.86 -1.95 5.21
CA PHE A 183 8.49 -1.64 4.77
C PHE A 183 7.51 -2.81 4.75
N ASN A 184 7.91 -4.02 5.19
CA ASN A 184 7.02 -5.20 5.10
C ASN A 184 7.24 -6.26 6.19
N SER A 185 8.13 -6.00 7.15
CA SER A 185 8.46 -6.98 8.17
C SER A 185 7.33 -7.15 9.17
N TRP A 186 7.23 -8.36 9.72
CA TRP A 186 6.23 -8.76 10.71
C TRP A 186 6.95 -9.39 11.92
N PRO A 187 6.76 -8.90 13.16
CA PRO A 187 7.42 -9.49 14.33
C PRO A 187 7.04 -10.94 14.61
N GLY A 188 5.84 -11.36 14.16
CA GLY A 188 5.40 -12.75 14.29
C GLY A 188 5.85 -13.65 13.16
N ALA A 189 6.66 -13.16 12.21
CA ALA A 189 7.14 -13.93 11.07
C ALA A 189 7.83 -15.21 11.56
N GLY A 190 7.38 -16.35 11.03
CA GLY A 190 8.03 -17.63 11.30
C GLY A 190 9.51 -17.57 10.89
N ALA A 191 10.37 -18.30 11.58
CA ALA A 191 11.82 -18.22 11.36
C ALA A 191 12.26 -18.46 9.89
N HIS A 192 11.48 -19.21 9.12
CA HIS A 192 11.71 -19.46 7.68
C HIS A 192 11.45 -18.25 6.76
N LEU A 193 10.85 -17.18 7.29
CA LEU A 193 10.55 -15.92 6.60
C LEU A 193 11.48 -14.79 7.06
N VAL A 194 12.36 -15.09 8.02
CA VAL A 194 13.35 -14.16 8.56
C VAL A 194 14.68 -14.43 7.86
N GLY A 195 15.28 -13.39 7.32
CA GLY A 195 16.51 -13.49 6.56
C GLY A 195 17.16 -12.12 6.35
N PRO A 196 18.20 -12.04 5.50
CA PRO A 196 18.90 -10.78 5.24
C PRO A 196 18.01 -9.66 4.72
N ASN A 197 16.94 -10.00 3.97
CA ASN A 197 16.04 -9.04 3.35
C ASN A 197 14.78 -8.73 4.17
N CYS A 198 14.42 -9.55 5.17
CA CYS A 198 13.25 -9.35 6.03
C CYS A 198 13.52 -9.80 7.47
N ASP A 199 13.15 -9.01 8.47
CA ASP A 199 13.49 -9.32 9.87
C ASP A 199 12.27 -9.52 10.77
N ALA A 200 12.51 -10.13 11.94
CA ALA A 200 11.49 -10.32 12.97
C ALA A 200 11.34 -9.09 13.90
N ARG A 201 11.95 -7.95 13.57
CA ARG A 201 11.85 -6.72 14.40
C ARG A 201 10.62 -5.89 14.05
N GLY A 202 9.92 -6.23 12.97
CA GLY A 202 8.68 -5.56 12.57
C GLY A 202 8.88 -4.34 11.69
N GLY A 203 10.03 -4.22 11.03
CA GLY A 203 10.23 -3.17 10.03
C GLY A 203 10.72 -1.87 10.67
N LEU A 204 11.49 -1.08 9.93
CA LEU A 204 11.97 0.22 10.41
C LEU A 204 10.93 1.34 10.23
N VAL A 205 10.16 1.31 9.14
CA VAL A 205 9.22 2.36 8.75
C VAL A 205 7.80 1.83 8.74
N VAL A 206 7.55 0.70 8.08
CA VAL A 206 6.23 0.05 8.03
C VAL A 206 6.33 -1.40 8.49
N GLN A 207 5.41 -1.74 9.39
CA GLN A 207 5.15 -3.08 9.87
C GLN A 207 3.88 -3.61 9.23
N HIS A 208 3.89 -4.84 8.73
CA HIS A 208 2.75 -5.42 8.00
C HIS A 208 2.39 -6.79 8.57
N TYR A 209 1.12 -7.05 8.90
CA TYR A 209 0.66 -8.28 9.56
C TYR A 209 0.07 -9.28 8.55
N TRP A 210 0.79 -9.55 7.46
CA TRP A 210 0.33 -10.27 6.26
C TRP A 210 -0.25 -11.68 6.50
N THR A 211 0.11 -12.35 7.60
CA THR A 211 -0.39 -13.68 8.01
C THR A 211 -1.25 -13.66 9.29
N ALA A 212 -1.27 -12.53 10.01
CA ALA A 212 -1.95 -12.35 11.29
C ALA A 212 -2.99 -11.21 11.20
N LYS A 213 -3.64 -11.11 10.03
CA LYS A 213 -4.57 -10.04 9.68
C LYS A 213 -5.72 -9.90 10.67
N ASN A 214 -6.18 -11.04 11.22
CA ASN A 214 -7.28 -11.11 12.17
C ASN A 214 -6.97 -10.52 13.56
N VAL A 215 -5.69 -10.42 13.94
CA VAL A 215 -5.27 -9.86 15.24
C VAL A 215 -4.59 -8.49 15.11
N ALA A 216 -4.34 -8.03 13.88
CA ALA A 216 -3.65 -6.76 13.62
C ALA A 216 -4.38 -5.59 14.28
N ALA A 217 -5.69 -5.46 14.03
CA ALA A 217 -6.51 -4.39 14.59
C ALA A 217 -6.47 -4.37 16.12
N GLU A 218 -6.68 -5.52 16.75
CA GLU A 218 -6.66 -5.65 18.21
C GLU A 218 -5.28 -5.30 18.79
N HIS A 219 -4.19 -5.80 18.19
CA HIS A 219 -2.84 -5.48 18.63
C HIS A 219 -2.52 -3.98 18.48
N PHE A 220 -2.96 -3.35 17.40
CA PHE A 220 -2.77 -1.90 17.21
C PHE A 220 -3.50 -1.09 18.25
N GLU A 221 -4.73 -1.49 18.60
CA GLU A 221 -5.51 -0.84 19.65
C GLU A 221 -4.86 -1.04 21.03
N GLN A 222 -4.46 -2.25 21.38
CA GLN A 222 -3.77 -2.54 22.64
C GLN A 222 -2.45 -1.76 22.79
N GLU A 223 -1.72 -1.53 21.70
CA GLU A 223 -0.53 -0.69 21.73
C GLU A 223 -0.84 0.80 21.94
N LEU A 224 -1.92 1.31 21.34
CA LEU A 224 -2.38 2.68 21.57
C LEU A 224 -2.87 2.87 23.01
N ASP A 225 -3.45 1.84 23.62
CA ASP A 225 -3.96 1.88 24.99
C ASP A 225 -2.88 1.96 26.06
N LYS A 226 -1.64 1.60 25.72
CA LYS A 226 -0.48 1.76 26.59
C LYS A 226 -0.07 3.22 26.77
N ASP A 227 -0.61 4.13 25.96
CA ASP A 227 -0.46 5.58 26.12
C ASP A 227 -1.84 6.27 26.22
N PRO A 228 -2.38 6.43 27.44
CA PRO A 228 -3.71 7.00 27.67
C PRO A 228 -3.87 8.43 27.16
N LEU A 229 -2.77 9.21 27.10
CA LEU A 229 -2.78 10.59 26.63
C LEU A 229 -3.02 10.63 25.11
N VAL A 230 -2.36 9.72 24.40
CA VAL A 230 -2.48 9.49 22.95
C VAL A 230 -3.89 9.02 22.60
N ARG A 231 -4.49 8.10 23.38
CA ARG A 231 -5.88 7.64 23.18
C ARG A 231 -6.91 8.75 23.43
N GLN A 232 -6.73 9.57 24.47
CA GLN A 232 -7.69 10.63 24.80
C GLN A 232 -7.68 11.76 23.75
N GLN A 233 -6.51 12.12 23.23
CA GLN A 233 -6.38 13.08 22.12
C GLN A 233 -7.03 12.54 20.83
N LEU A 234 -6.86 11.25 20.54
CA LEU A 234 -7.48 10.58 19.38
C LEU A 234 -9.00 10.59 19.42
N LEU A 235 -9.61 10.20 20.55
CA LEU A 235 -11.06 10.07 20.67
C LEU A 235 -11.77 11.43 20.57
N ALA A 236 -11.15 12.49 21.09
CA ALA A 236 -11.67 13.85 20.96
C ALA A 236 -11.69 14.29 19.48
N GLN A 237 -10.62 14.02 18.73
CA GLN A 237 -10.47 14.48 17.33
C GLN A 237 -11.34 13.68 16.33
N VAL A 238 -11.45 12.36 16.50
CA VAL A 238 -12.35 11.53 15.66
C VAL A 238 -13.83 11.90 15.87
N SER A 239 -14.18 12.41 17.06
CA SER A 239 -15.55 12.87 17.33
C SER A 239 -15.90 14.18 16.61
N GLU A 240 -14.91 15.04 16.33
CA GLU A 240 -15.09 16.28 15.56
C GLU A 240 -15.21 16.02 14.04
N GLU A 241 -14.52 15.01 13.51
CA GLU A 241 -14.54 14.67 12.07
C GLU A 241 -15.76 13.84 11.62
N LYS A 242 -16.56 13.28 12.54
CA LYS A 242 -17.78 12.51 12.22
C LYS A 242 -18.91 13.32 11.56
N GLY A 243 -18.68 14.61 11.26
CA GLY A 243 -19.63 15.50 10.61
C GLY A 243 -19.32 15.88 9.15
N THR A 244 -18.24 15.41 8.53
CA THR A 244 -17.84 15.94 7.21
C THR A 244 -17.58 14.86 6.16
N LEU A 245 -18.59 14.59 5.33
CA LEU A 245 -18.37 14.26 3.91
C LEU A 245 -17.70 15.48 3.26
N ILE A 246 -16.38 15.47 3.15
CA ILE A 246 -15.64 16.64 2.63
C ILE A 246 -15.87 16.78 1.12
N LYS A 247 -16.70 17.75 0.74
CA LYS A 247 -16.50 18.55 -0.49
C LYS A 247 -15.25 19.40 -0.26
N MET A 248 -14.17 19.13 -0.99
CA MET A 248 -12.89 19.83 -0.80
C MET A 248 -12.94 21.24 -1.42
N GLY A 249 -12.54 22.23 -0.63
CA GLY A 249 -12.16 23.58 -1.09
C GLY A 249 -10.65 23.68 -1.37
N PRO A 250 -10.17 24.78 -1.98
CA PRO A 250 -8.86 24.86 -2.63
C PRO A 250 -7.62 24.91 -1.72
N GLU A 251 -7.78 25.04 -0.39
CA GLU A 251 -6.70 25.52 0.48
C GLU A 251 -5.98 24.42 1.31
N ASP A 252 -6.45 23.17 1.33
CA ASP A 252 -5.91 22.10 2.22
C ASP A 252 -4.96 21.09 1.54
N THR A 253 -4.18 21.53 0.55
CA THR A 253 -3.59 20.65 -0.47
C THR A 253 -2.07 20.62 -0.42
N LYS A 254 -1.47 19.80 0.46
CA LYS A 254 -0.03 19.51 0.33
C LYS A 254 0.45 18.06 0.41
N ARG A 255 -0.23 17.10 1.06
CA ARG A 255 0.28 15.71 1.12
C ARG A 255 -0.86 14.73 1.41
N VAL A 256 -1.24 13.83 0.50
CA VAL A 256 -2.42 12.95 0.66
C VAL A 256 -2.00 11.52 0.99
N PHE A 257 -2.59 10.93 2.02
CA PHE A 257 -2.28 9.60 2.57
C PHE A 257 -3.57 8.77 2.64
N GLY A 258 -3.68 7.65 1.92
CA GLY A 258 -4.90 6.82 1.90
C GLY A 258 -4.68 5.48 2.61
N LEU A 259 -5.55 5.10 3.54
CA LEU A 259 -5.68 3.73 4.04
C LEU A 259 -6.77 3.04 3.25
N ALA A 260 -6.46 1.91 2.61
CA ALA A 260 -7.41 1.06 1.89
C ALA A 260 -7.59 -0.29 2.61
#